data_AF-A0A3D5AB66-F1
#
_entry.id   AF-A0A3D5AB66-F1
#
_cell.length_a   1.000
_cell.length_b   1.000
_cell.length_c   1.000
_cell.angle_alpha   90.00
_cell.angle_beta   90.00
_cell.angle_gamma   90.00
#
_symmetry.space_group_name_H-M   'P 1'
#
loop_
_entity.id
_entity.type
_entity.pdbx_description
1 polymer ?
#
loop_
_entity_poly.entity_id
_entity_poly.type
_entity_poly.pdbx_seq_one_letter_code
_entity_poly.pdbx_strand_id
1 'polypeptide(L)'
;MALDGYIESNVDKYGVKPIYYTFDDVYPHRTGTATSVSKVNDKTYSLVDTTLEFDLNGQRAGENDIKIMFKSGSLNGQEFIVSSYNHSRKEITYKAVEDKQGGLMPFGSVVAEVGDQYTLTGLIMPETYIDAAKAELVTKRAESLAKDSVPKVVYSLNADVLFLKQNGLILESGDIITVQDLDIDLDEQMTIQKVSYPAIFRHKLISGIKFTAEVGNTSYAKV
;
A
#
# COMPACT_ATOMS: atom_id res chain seq x y z
N MET A 1 -6.59 -14.36 4.79
CA MET A 1 -6.54 -15.00 3.46
C MET A 1 -5.07 -15.19 3.11
N ALA A 2 -4.68 -16.33 2.53
CA ALA A 2 -3.29 -16.60 2.13
C ALA A 2 -3.29 -17.14 0.69
N LEU A 3 -2.25 -16.81 -0.07
CA LEU A 3 -1.99 -17.44 -1.36
C LEU A 3 -1.14 -18.69 -1.13
N ASP A 4 -1.46 -19.75 -1.85
CA ASP A 4 -0.67 -20.97 -1.83
C ASP A 4 0.61 -20.83 -2.66
N GLY A 5 1.63 -21.59 -2.27
CA GLY A 5 2.92 -21.67 -2.96
C GLY A 5 3.83 -20.46 -2.78
N TYR A 6 5.01 -20.52 -3.39
CA TYR A 6 5.98 -19.43 -3.50
C TYR A 6 6.17 -19.01 -4.96
N ILE A 7 6.67 -17.80 -5.20
CA ILE A 7 7.13 -17.36 -6.52
C ILE A 7 8.57 -16.91 -6.40
N GLU A 8 9.34 -17.09 -7.45
CA GLU A 8 10.77 -16.79 -7.48
C GLU A 8 11.15 -16.12 -8.81
N SER A 9 12.19 -15.28 -8.76
CA SER A 9 12.74 -14.58 -9.92
C SER A 9 14.22 -14.35 -9.70
N ASN A 10 15.01 -14.34 -10.78
CA ASN A 10 16.46 -14.11 -10.78
C ASN A 10 17.27 -15.04 -9.86
N VAL A 11 16.77 -16.24 -9.57
CA VAL A 11 17.43 -17.19 -8.66
C VAL A 11 18.80 -17.62 -9.18
N ASP A 12 18.92 -17.87 -10.49
CA ASP A 12 20.19 -18.25 -11.12
C ASP A 12 21.26 -17.15 -11.03
N LYS A 13 20.85 -15.88 -10.88
CA LYS A 13 21.75 -14.72 -10.83
C LYS A 13 22.11 -14.30 -9.41
N TYR A 14 21.12 -14.24 -8.51
CA TYR A 14 21.29 -13.65 -7.18
C TYR A 14 21.09 -14.64 -6.02
N GLY A 15 20.78 -15.90 -6.32
CA GLY A 15 20.46 -16.91 -5.33
C GLY A 15 19.06 -16.73 -4.71
N VAL A 16 18.80 -17.47 -3.63
CA VAL A 16 17.49 -17.50 -2.97
C VAL A 16 17.51 -16.67 -1.68
N LYS A 17 16.54 -15.75 -1.55
CA LYS A 17 16.26 -15.04 -0.29
C LYS A 17 14.76 -15.13 0.01
N PRO A 18 14.34 -15.85 1.07
CA PRO A 18 12.94 -15.90 1.45
C PRO A 18 12.50 -14.57 2.07
N ILE A 19 11.39 -14.02 1.57
CA ILE A 19 10.74 -12.83 2.11
C ILE A 19 9.25 -13.12 2.25
N TYR A 20 8.68 -12.69 3.38
CA TYR A 20 7.24 -12.80 3.66
C TYR A 20 6.63 -11.40 3.56
N TYR A 21 5.52 -11.29 2.83
CA TYR A 21 4.75 -10.05 2.72
C TYR A 21 3.35 -10.25 3.31
N THR A 22 2.89 -9.25 4.04
CA THR A 22 1.52 -9.12 4.53
C THR A 22 0.94 -7.82 4.00
N PHE A 23 -0.26 -7.89 3.43
CA PHE A 23 -0.96 -6.74 2.86
C PHE A 23 -2.27 -6.55 3.61
N ASP A 24 -2.23 -5.75 4.69
CA ASP A 24 -3.39 -5.53 5.56
C ASP A 24 -4.51 -4.73 4.86
N ASP A 25 -4.17 -4.05 3.76
CA ASP A 25 -5.08 -3.31 2.92
C ASP A 25 -5.79 -4.18 1.87
N VAL A 26 -5.32 -5.42 1.63
CA VAL A 26 -5.95 -6.36 0.70
C VAL A 26 -6.83 -7.35 1.45
N TYR A 27 -8.12 -7.06 1.49
CA TYR A 27 -9.13 -7.95 2.06
C TYR A 27 -10.41 -7.89 1.22
N PRO A 28 -11.26 -8.93 1.27
CA PRO A 28 -12.56 -8.89 0.60
C PRO A 28 -13.40 -7.75 1.19
N HIS A 29 -13.68 -6.72 0.39
CA HIS A 29 -14.42 -5.56 0.85
C HIS A 29 -15.32 -5.01 -0.23
N ARG A 30 -16.36 -4.31 0.22
CA ARG A 30 -17.31 -3.60 -0.63
C ARG A 30 -17.51 -2.20 -0.07
N THR A 31 -17.42 -1.21 -0.95
CA THR A 31 -17.88 0.15 -0.67
C THR A 31 -19.16 0.37 -1.48
N GLY A 32 -20.28 0.52 -0.80
CA GLY A 32 -21.58 0.81 -1.40
C GLY A 32 -21.90 2.30 -1.34
N THR A 33 -22.90 2.73 -2.10
CA THR A 33 -23.39 4.12 -2.12
C THR A 33 -24.88 4.13 -1.81
N ALA A 34 -25.30 5.01 -0.90
CA ALA A 34 -26.69 5.21 -0.53
C ALA A 34 -27.46 5.82 -1.72
N THR A 35 -28.43 5.07 -2.26
CA THR A 35 -29.33 5.54 -3.33
C THR A 35 -30.63 6.14 -2.80
N SER A 36 -31.05 5.70 -1.62
CA SER A 36 -32.17 6.28 -0.88
C SER A 36 -31.90 6.16 0.61
N VAL A 37 -32.36 7.15 1.37
CA VAL A 37 -32.24 7.19 2.83
C VAL A 37 -33.59 7.60 3.40
N SER A 38 -33.96 7.02 4.54
CA SER A 38 -35.22 7.34 5.20
C SER A 38 -35.11 7.16 6.70
N LYS A 39 -35.84 8.00 7.44
CA LYS A 39 -36.00 7.85 8.89
C LYS A 39 -37.22 6.98 9.16
N VAL A 40 -37.02 5.81 9.78
CA VAL A 40 -38.11 4.89 10.13
C VAL A 40 -38.76 5.33 11.44
N ASN A 41 -37.94 5.66 12.44
CA ASN A 41 -38.36 6.25 13.72
C ASN A 41 -37.21 7.05 14.35
N ASP A 42 -37.37 7.57 15.57
CA ASP A 42 -36.37 8.41 16.24
C ASP A 42 -35.02 7.74 16.52
N LYS A 43 -34.94 6.41 16.46
CA LYS A 43 -33.71 5.65 16.71
C LYS A 43 -33.35 4.67 15.59
N THR A 44 -34.09 4.69 14.48
CA THR A 44 -33.97 3.70 13.40
C THR A 44 -34.03 4.38 12.05
N TYR A 45 -33.06 4.06 11.21
CA TYR A 45 -32.88 4.65 9.90
C TYR A 45 -32.77 3.53 8.86
N SER A 46 -33.22 3.79 7.64
CA SER A 46 -33.07 2.88 6.51
C SER A 46 -32.29 3.52 5.37
N LEU A 47 -31.51 2.69 4.69
CA LEU A 47 -30.68 3.03 3.54
C LEU A 47 -30.90 1.97 2.46
N VAL A 48 -31.03 2.40 1.22
CA VAL A 48 -31.14 1.52 0.05
C VAL A 48 -29.89 1.66 -0.81
N ASP A 49 -29.31 0.53 -1.21
CA ASP A 49 -28.25 0.46 -2.22
C ASP A 49 -28.70 -0.47 -3.35
N THR A 50 -29.06 0.11 -4.50
CA THR A 50 -29.52 -0.67 -5.66
C THR A 50 -28.43 -1.56 -6.26
N THR A 51 -27.16 -1.29 -5.98
CA THR A 51 -26.02 -2.07 -6.46
C THR A 51 -25.68 -3.24 -5.54
N LEU A 52 -26.41 -3.43 -4.43
CA LEU A 52 -26.19 -4.56 -3.52
C LEU A 52 -26.73 -5.85 -4.14
N GLU A 53 -25.84 -6.76 -4.49
CA GLU A 53 -26.16 -7.96 -5.29
C GLU A 53 -26.34 -9.23 -4.47
N PHE A 54 -25.98 -9.22 -3.19
CA PHE A 54 -26.04 -10.40 -2.31
C PHE A 54 -26.91 -10.17 -1.08
N ASP A 55 -27.40 -11.26 -0.50
CA ASP A 55 -28.23 -11.22 0.71
C ASP A 55 -27.36 -11.16 1.97
N LEU A 56 -27.61 -10.16 2.82
CA LEU A 56 -26.91 -9.99 4.10
C LEU A 56 -27.36 -11.00 5.16
N ASN A 57 -28.62 -11.47 5.09
CA ASN A 57 -29.19 -12.30 6.15
C ASN A 57 -28.54 -13.69 6.23
N GLY A 58 -28.07 -14.22 5.10
CA GLY A 58 -27.38 -15.51 5.02
C GLY A 58 -25.87 -15.45 5.25
N GLN A 59 -25.31 -14.26 5.46
CA GLN A 59 -23.86 -14.02 5.43
C GLN A 59 -23.30 -13.50 6.76
N ARG A 60 -23.96 -13.79 7.89
CA ARG A 60 -23.46 -13.36 9.21
C ARG A 60 -22.16 -14.06 9.58
N ALA A 61 -21.16 -13.30 10.04
CA ALA A 61 -19.89 -13.84 10.51
C ALA A 61 -20.02 -14.35 11.96
N GLY A 62 -20.59 -15.54 12.12
CA GLY A 62 -20.81 -16.17 13.42
C GLY A 62 -21.88 -15.43 14.24
N GLU A 63 -21.61 -15.16 15.51
CA GLU A 63 -22.50 -14.40 16.41
C GLU A 63 -22.34 -12.88 16.30
N ASN A 64 -21.45 -12.39 15.42
CA ASN A 64 -21.25 -10.95 15.27
C ASN A 64 -22.45 -10.30 14.57
N ASP A 65 -22.89 -9.16 15.11
CA ASP A 65 -23.84 -8.30 14.42
C ASP A 65 -23.19 -7.67 13.18
N ILE A 66 -23.98 -7.59 12.11
CA ILE A 66 -23.59 -6.86 10.91
C ILE A 66 -23.61 -5.38 11.27
N LYS A 67 -22.52 -4.68 10.95
CA LYS A 67 -22.40 -3.24 11.16
C LYS A 67 -22.23 -2.53 9.83
N ILE A 68 -22.75 -1.31 9.78
CA ILE A 68 -22.55 -0.36 8.68
C ILE A 68 -21.63 0.75 9.17
N MET A 69 -20.54 0.97 8.45
CA MET A 69 -19.59 2.07 8.69
C MET A 69 -19.68 3.06 7.53
N PHE A 70 -19.93 4.32 7.82
CA PHE A 70 -20.00 5.35 6.78
C PHE A 70 -18.61 5.89 6.45
N LYS A 71 -18.30 5.99 5.15
CA LYS A 71 -17.05 6.50 4.60
C LYS A 71 -17.15 7.92 4.07
N SER A 72 -18.34 8.52 4.05
CA SER A 72 -18.55 9.93 3.70
C SER A 72 -19.75 10.50 4.44
N GLY A 73 -20.02 11.79 4.20
CA GLY A 73 -21.20 12.48 4.73
C GLY A 73 -21.10 12.86 6.19
N SER A 74 -22.26 13.20 6.76
CA SER A 74 -22.36 13.66 8.15
C SER A 74 -22.08 12.56 9.18
N LEU A 75 -22.10 11.30 8.76
CA LEU A 75 -21.84 10.12 9.60
C LEU A 75 -20.45 9.51 9.35
N ASN A 76 -19.58 10.20 8.62
CA ASN A 76 -18.24 9.70 8.29
C ASN A 76 -17.49 9.18 9.53
N GLY A 77 -16.95 7.97 9.42
CA GLY A 77 -16.19 7.31 10.48
C GLY A 77 -17.03 6.69 11.60
N GLN A 78 -18.37 6.80 11.53
CA GLN A 78 -19.27 6.21 12.53
C GLN A 78 -19.72 4.80 12.10
N GLU A 79 -19.86 3.92 13.09
CA GLU A 79 -20.37 2.54 12.93
C GLU A 79 -21.75 2.40 13.58
N PHE A 80 -22.67 1.74 12.89
CA PHE A 80 -24.02 1.44 13.38
C PHE A 80 -24.35 -0.04 13.23
N ILE A 81 -25.11 -0.59 14.16
CA ILE A 81 -25.57 -1.98 14.09
C ILE A 81 -26.77 -2.08 13.14
N VAL A 82 -26.69 -2.99 12.17
CA VAL A 82 -27.78 -3.32 11.25
C VAL A 82 -28.80 -4.16 12.00
N SER A 83 -30.03 -3.64 12.14
CA SER A 83 -31.13 -4.34 12.81
C SER A 83 -31.85 -5.35 11.90
N SER A 84 -32.00 -5.01 10.62
CA SER A 84 -32.71 -5.84 9.64
C SER A 84 -32.30 -5.49 8.22
N TYR A 85 -32.41 -6.47 7.32
CA TYR A 85 -32.13 -6.30 5.90
C TYR A 85 -33.23 -6.92 5.06
N ASN A 86 -33.73 -6.17 4.06
CA ASN A 86 -34.69 -6.63 3.07
C ASN A 86 -34.01 -6.73 1.69
N HIS A 87 -33.78 -7.96 1.22
CA HIS A 87 -33.07 -8.21 -0.04
C HIS A 87 -33.84 -7.74 -1.28
N SER A 88 -35.16 -7.93 -1.32
CA SER A 88 -35.99 -7.53 -2.48
C SER A 88 -35.97 -6.03 -2.72
N ARG A 89 -35.92 -5.23 -1.65
CA ARG A 89 -35.82 -3.76 -1.72
C ARG A 89 -34.39 -3.26 -1.61
N LYS A 90 -33.41 -4.15 -1.37
CA LYS A 90 -32.02 -3.84 -1.04
C LYS A 90 -31.89 -2.80 0.06
N GLU A 91 -32.76 -2.91 1.06
CA GLU A 91 -32.94 -1.95 2.14
C GLU A 91 -32.27 -2.45 3.42
N ILE A 92 -31.29 -1.69 3.91
CA ILE A 92 -30.56 -1.92 5.15
C ILE A 92 -31.17 -1.01 6.21
N THR A 93 -31.60 -1.58 7.33
CA THR A 93 -32.09 -0.84 8.49
C THR A 93 -31.06 -0.88 9.60
N TYR A 94 -30.69 0.27 10.16
CA TYR A 94 -29.70 0.37 11.23
C TYR A 94 -30.20 1.23 12.39
N LYS A 95 -29.66 0.95 13.58
CA LYS A 95 -30.04 1.63 14.82
C LYS A 95 -29.08 2.77 15.13
N ALA A 96 -29.62 3.83 15.75
CA ALA A 96 -28.83 4.87 16.36
C ALA A 96 -27.97 4.30 17.49
N VAL A 97 -26.74 4.78 17.60
CA VAL A 97 -25.77 4.42 18.64
C VAL A 97 -25.53 5.63 19.54
N GLU A 98 -25.15 5.38 20.79
CA GLU A 98 -24.70 6.45 21.67
C GLU A 98 -23.23 6.77 21.36
N ASP A 99 -22.95 8.05 21.09
CA ASP A 99 -21.59 8.56 20.96
C ASP A 99 -20.90 8.65 22.33
N LYS A 100 -19.58 8.87 22.36
CA LYS A 100 -18.74 9.00 23.56
C LYS A 100 -19.22 10.08 24.54
N GLN A 101 -20.02 11.04 24.07
CA GLN A 101 -20.62 12.11 24.89
C GLN A 101 -22.04 11.77 25.38
N GLY A 102 -22.54 10.55 25.14
CA GLY A 102 -23.88 10.11 25.53
C GLY A 102 -25.02 10.64 24.64
N GLY A 103 -24.68 11.32 23.54
CA GLY A 103 -25.65 11.74 22.52
C GLY A 103 -25.99 10.60 21.57
N LEU A 104 -27.27 10.45 21.19
CA LEU A 104 -27.65 9.52 20.13
C LEU A 104 -27.18 10.05 18.77
N MET A 105 -26.57 9.18 17.98
CA MET A 105 -26.21 9.41 16.59
C MET A 105 -26.90 8.34 15.75
N PRO A 106 -27.53 8.64 14.60
CA PRO A 106 -27.79 9.97 14.01
C PRO A 106 -28.77 10.83 14.85
N PHE A 107 -28.70 12.17 14.75
CA PHE A 107 -29.63 13.10 15.43
C PHE A 107 -29.94 14.34 14.59
N GLY A 108 -31.16 14.88 14.72
CA GLY A 108 -31.56 16.11 14.04
C GLY A 108 -31.33 16.05 12.52
N SER A 109 -30.49 16.94 12.00
CA SER A 109 -30.05 17.00 10.59
C SER A 109 -28.80 16.17 10.30
N VAL A 110 -28.14 15.61 11.32
CA VAL A 110 -26.96 14.74 11.17
C VAL A 110 -27.48 13.34 10.87
N VAL A 111 -27.75 13.07 9.60
CA VAL A 111 -28.24 11.79 9.07
C VAL A 111 -27.46 11.42 7.81
N ALA A 112 -27.57 10.16 7.38
CA ALA A 112 -27.06 9.75 6.07
C ALA A 112 -27.86 10.43 4.96
N GLU A 113 -27.18 10.84 3.89
CA GLU A 113 -27.78 11.45 2.71
C GLU A 113 -27.63 10.55 1.47
N VAL A 114 -28.43 10.85 0.44
CA VAL A 114 -28.27 10.17 -0.86
C VAL A 114 -26.92 10.54 -1.44
N GLY A 115 -26.14 9.53 -1.85
CA GLY A 115 -24.78 9.67 -2.34
C GLY A 115 -23.71 9.31 -1.30
N ASP A 116 -24.08 9.09 -0.03
CA ASP A 116 -23.10 8.71 0.98
C ASP A 116 -22.54 7.31 0.76
N GLN A 117 -21.22 7.19 0.91
CA GLN A 117 -20.50 5.93 0.83
C GLN A 117 -20.48 5.22 2.18
N TYR A 118 -20.59 3.90 2.14
CA TYR A 118 -20.54 3.07 3.33
C TYR A 118 -19.83 1.74 3.05
N THR A 119 -19.42 1.07 4.11
CA THR A 119 -18.94 -0.31 4.08
C THR A 119 -19.63 -1.14 5.15
N LEU A 120 -19.68 -2.45 4.93
CA LEU A 120 -20.34 -3.38 5.84
C LEU A 120 -19.29 -4.28 6.47
N THR A 121 -19.38 -4.45 7.78
CA THR A 121 -18.48 -5.30 8.57
C THR A 121 -19.30 -6.33 9.37
N GLY A 122 -18.66 -7.38 9.88
CA GLY A 122 -19.36 -8.46 10.58
C GLY A 122 -20.10 -9.45 9.67
N LEU A 123 -19.77 -9.48 8.38
CA LEU A 123 -20.32 -10.43 7.41
C LEU A 123 -19.24 -11.23 6.69
N ILE A 124 -19.59 -12.42 6.26
CA ILE A 124 -18.80 -13.28 5.38
C ILE A 124 -19.04 -12.78 3.96
N MET A 125 -17.98 -12.27 3.31
CA MET A 125 -18.10 -11.77 1.95
C MET A 125 -18.34 -12.92 0.97
N PRO A 126 -19.19 -12.74 -0.05
CA PRO A 126 -19.38 -13.74 -1.11
C PRO A 126 -18.08 -14.08 -1.84
N GLU A 127 -18.04 -15.26 -2.46
CA GLU A 127 -16.86 -15.80 -3.16
C GLU A 127 -16.33 -14.86 -4.25
N THR A 128 -17.20 -14.14 -4.97
CA THR A 128 -16.81 -13.12 -5.97
C THR A 128 -15.89 -12.03 -5.40
N TYR A 129 -16.15 -11.56 -4.18
CA TYR A 129 -15.31 -10.54 -3.53
C TYR A 129 -14.02 -11.14 -2.97
N ILE A 130 -14.08 -12.41 -2.54
CA ILE A 130 -12.89 -13.15 -2.12
C ILE A 130 -11.94 -13.33 -3.29
N ASP A 131 -12.45 -13.72 -4.45
CA ASP A 131 -11.63 -13.94 -5.65
C ASP A 131 -11.08 -12.64 -6.23
N ALA A 132 -11.86 -11.55 -6.19
CA ALA A 132 -11.35 -10.22 -6.53
C ALA A 132 -10.18 -9.80 -5.62
N ALA A 133 -10.32 -9.99 -4.30
CA ALA A 133 -9.24 -9.69 -3.35
C ALA A 133 -8.03 -10.61 -3.53
N LYS A 134 -8.22 -11.90 -3.87
CA LYS A 134 -7.12 -12.81 -4.23
C LYS A 134 -6.38 -12.34 -5.48
N ALA A 135 -7.12 -11.89 -6.51
CA ALA A 135 -6.51 -11.37 -7.74
C ALA A 135 -5.66 -10.12 -7.46
N GLU A 136 -6.17 -9.19 -6.63
CA GLU A 136 -5.39 -8.03 -6.18
C GLU A 136 -4.12 -8.48 -5.41
N LEU A 137 -4.26 -9.47 -4.53
CA LEU A 137 -3.14 -10.02 -3.77
C LEU A 137 -2.07 -10.64 -4.67
N VAL A 138 -2.47 -11.33 -5.75
CA VAL A 138 -1.54 -11.88 -6.76
C VAL A 138 -0.78 -10.75 -7.48
N THR A 139 -1.47 -9.67 -7.83
CA THR A 139 -0.84 -8.50 -8.47
C THR A 139 0.19 -7.86 -7.52
N LYS A 140 -0.17 -7.56 -6.27
CA LYS A 140 0.78 -6.98 -5.30
C LYS A 140 1.96 -7.89 -4.99
N ARG A 141 1.73 -9.20 -4.97
CA ARG A 141 2.79 -10.21 -4.82
C ARG A 141 3.80 -10.13 -5.97
N ALA A 142 3.33 -10.02 -7.22
CA ALA A 142 4.18 -9.89 -8.39
C ALA A 142 4.96 -8.56 -8.39
N GLU A 143 4.32 -7.45 -8.03
CA GLU A 143 4.97 -6.13 -7.90
C GLU A 143 6.07 -6.14 -6.84
N SER A 144 5.81 -6.77 -5.70
CA SER A 144 6.79 -6.88 -4.60
C SER A 144 7.96 -7.79 -4.98
N LEU A 145 7.70 -8.90 -5.68
CA LEU A 145 8.76 -9.74 -6.23
C LEU A 145 9.61 -8.94 -7.21
N ALA A 146 9.01 -8.25 -8.18
CA ALA A 146 9.77 -7.47 -9.17
C ALA A 146 10.69 -6.44 -8.48
N LYS A 147 10.16 -5.74 -7.46
CA LYS A 147 10.90 -4.74 -6.69
C LYS A 147 12.09 -5.30 -5.92
N ASP A 148 11.94 -6.47 -5.29
CA ASP A 148 12.96 -7.03 -4.40
C ASP A 148 13.75 -8.20 -5.04
N SER A 149 13.44 -8.57 -6.30
CA SER A 149 14.16 -9.59 -7.08
C SER A 149 15.52 -9.13 -7.60
N VAL A 150 15.80 -7.82 -7.55
CA VAL A 150 17.12 -7.25 -7.86
C VAL A 150 17.76 -6.77 -6.55
N PRO A 151 18.95 -7.26 -6.18
CA PRO A 151 19.59 -6.83 -4.96
C PRO A 151 19.96 -5.35 -5.04
N LYS A 152 19.75 -4.66 -3.92
CA LYS A 152 20.22 -3.29 -3.74
C LYS A 152 21.70 -3.34 -3.41
N VAL A 153 22.54 -2.94 -4.35
CA VAL A 153 24.00 -3.00 -4.23
C VAL A 153 24.58 -1.60 -4.07
N VAL A 154 25.60 -1.48 -3.22
CA VAL A 154 26.41 -0.28 -3.06
C VAL A 154 27.87 -0.66 -3.32
N TYR A 155 28.48 -0.09 -4.36
CA TYR A 155 29.90 -0.26 -4.65
C TYR A 155 30.71 0.93 -4.13
N SER A 156 31.89 0.65 -3.61
CA SER A 156 32.90 1.65 -3.29
C SER A 156 33.97 1.65 -4.39
N LEU A 157 33.86 2.58 -5.33
CA LEU A 157 34.79 2.74 -6.44
C LEU A 157 35.95 3.63 -6.03
N ASN A 158 37.18 3.19 -6.29
CA ASN A 158 38.36 4.02 -6.09
C ASN A 158 38.83 4.59 -7.43
N ALA A 159 38.68 5.90 -7.67
CA ALA A 159 39.15 6.55 -8.90
C ALA A 159 40.38 7.44 -8.66
N ASP A 160 41.21 7.61 -9.70
CA ASP A 160 42.37 8.50 -9.65
C ASP A 160 41.95 9.94 -9.95
N VAL A 161 42.22 10.84 -9.00
CA VAL A 161 41.87 12.27 -9.08
C VAL A 161 42.58 12.97 -10.24
N LEU A 162 43.81 12.55 -10.57
CA LEU A 162 44.61 13.15 -11.66
C LEU A 162 44.01 12.79 -13.02
N PHE A 163 43.58 11.54 -13.19
CA PHE A 163 42.93 11.05 -14.40
C PHE A 163 41.59 11.77 -14.64
N LEU A 164 40.76 11.92 -13.60
CA LEU A 164 39.50 12.64 -13.69
C LEU A 164 39.71 14.11 -14.13
N LYS A 165 40.68 14.78 -13.52
CA LYS A 165 41.01 16.18 -13.85
C LYS A 165 41.56 16.35 -15.27
N GLN A 166 42.40 15.42 -15.75
CA GLN A 166 42.95 15.46 -17.11
C GLN A 166 41.87 15.30 -18.18
N ASN A 167 40.80 14.56 -17.88
CA ASN A 167 39.67 14.36 -18.77
C ASN A 167 38.53 15.37 -18.54
N GLY A 168 38.71 16.36 -17.66
CA GLY A 168 37.68 17.37 -17.36
C GLY A 168 36.44 16.83 -16.63
N LEU A 169 36.56 15.64 -16.02
CA LEU A 169 35.49 14.98 -15.29
C LEU A 169 35.54 15.39 -13.82
N ILE A 170 34.44 15.93 -13.30
CA ILE A 170 34.23 16.20 -11.88
C ILE A 170 33.06 15.31 -11.47
N LEU A 171 33.30 14.43 -10.50
CA LEU A 171 32.28 13.54 -9.98
C LEU A 171 31.62 14.20 -8.77
N GLU A 172 30.32 14.43 -8.87
CA GLU A 172 29.50 14.99 -7.80
C GLU A 172 28.45 13.97 -7.34
N SER A 173 27.94 14.18 -6.13
CA SER A 173 26.80 13.41 -5.64
C SER A 173 25.59 13.71 -6.50
N GLY A 174 24.95 12.68 -7.05
CA GLY A 174 23.82 12.81 -7.98
C GLY A 174 24.16 12.50 -9.43
N ASP A 175 25.44 12.40 -9.80
CA ASP A 175 25.83 11.98 -11.14
C ASP A 175 25.52 10.50 -11.38
N ILE A 176 25.16 10.17 -12.62
CA ILE A 176 24.89 8.79 -13.06
C ILE A 176 26.12 8.28 -13.80
N ILE A 177 26.65 7.15 -13.37
CA ILE A 177 27.78 6.46 -14.01
C ILE A 177 27.39 5.03 -14.37
N THR A 178 27.91 4.51 -15.47
CA THR A 178 27.78 3.08 -15.78
C THR A 178 28.88 2.31 -15.04
N VAL A 179 28.48 1.32 -14.26
CA VAL A 179 29.38 0.41 -13.56
C VAL A 179 29.29 -0.94 -14.24
N GLN A 180 30.42 -1.41 -14.75
CA GLN A 180 30.55 -2.74 -15.33
C GLN A 180 31.41 -3.62 -14.41
N ASP A 181 30.85 -4.72 -13.93
CA ASP A 181 31.54 -5.76 -13.17
C ASP A 181 31.45 -7.08 -13.93
N LEU A 182 32.58 -7.51 -14.50
CA LEU A 182 32.67 -8.70 -15.36
C LEU A 182 32.60 -10.01 -14.56
N ASP A 183 32.88 -10.00 -13.25
CA ASP A 183 32.87 -11.22 -12.43
C ASP A 183 31.44 -11.67 -12.10
N ILE A 184 30.49 -10.74 -12.10
CA ILE A 184 29.07 -10.98 -11.79
C ILE A 184 28.12 -10.61 -12.93
N ASP A 185 28.65 -10.34 -14.13
CA ASP A 185 27.90 -9.93 -15.33
C ASP A 185 26.93 -8.76 -15.06
N LEU A 186 27.45 -7.72 -14.39
CA LEU A 186 26.71 -6.51 -14.06
C LEU A 186 27.12 -5.39 -15.01
N ASP A 187 26.15 -4.83 -15.74
CA ASP A 187 26.30 -3.63 -16.57
C ASP A 187 25.10 -2.72 -16.30
N GLU A 188 25.21 -1.90 -15.24
CA GLU A 188 24.11 -1.06 -14.76
C GLU A 188 24.53 0.40 -14.59
N GLN A 189 23.57 1.30 -14.82
CA GLN A 189 23.69 2.70 -14.47
C GLN A 189 23.44 2.88 -12.97
N MET A 190 24.41 3.44 -12.26
CA MET A 190 24.36 3.66 -10.83
C MET A 190 24.54 5.15 -10.52
N THR A 191 23.86 5.64 -9.50
CA THR A 191 24.00 7.02 -9.06
C THR A 191 25.08 7.14 -7.99
N ILE A 192 25.92 8.15 -8.10
CA ILE A 192 26.89 8.51 -7.08
C ILE A 192 26.13 9.07 -5.88
N GLN A 193 26.15 8.32 -4.78
CA GLN A 193 25.47 8.71 -3.55
C GLN A 193 26.36 9.55 -2.65
N LYS A 194 27.66 9.30 -2.70
CA LYS A 194 28.63 9.98 -1.85
C LYS A 194 29.99 9.99 -2.49
N VAL A 195 30.63 11.14 -2.39
CA VAL A 195 31.97 11.41 -2.89
C VAL A 195 32.85 11.72 -1.68
N SER A 196 33.81 10.86 -1.37
CA SER A 196 34.78 11.08 -0.28
C SER A 196 36.15 11.41 -0.85
N TYR A 197 36.63 12.60 -0.53
CA TYR A 197 37.99 13.03 -0.85
C TYR A 197 38.92 12.66 0.31
N PRO A 198 40.08 12.02 0.05
CA PRO A 198 41.10 11.89 1.07
C PRO A 198 41.57 13.29 1.44
N ALA A 199 41.13 13.76 2.61
CA ALA A 199 41.63 14.99 3.18
C ALA A 199 43.12 14.82 3.40
N ILE A 200 43.95 15.62 2.71
CA ILE A 200 45.16 16.30 3.21
C ILE A 200 45.72 17.14 2.03
N PHE A 201 45.61 18.47 2.17
CA PHE A 201 46.16 19.57 1.36
C PHE A 201 45.66 19.81 -0.09
N ARG A 202 44.90 20.91 -0.25
CA ARG A 202 44.39 21.54 -1.50
C ARG A 202 45.47 21.87 -2.56
N HIS A 203 46.76 21.62 -2.29
CA HIS A 203 47.89 22.09 -3.11
C HIS A 203 49.02 21.07 -3.30
N LYS A 204 48.86 19.81 -2.84
CA LYS A 204 49.80 18.72 -3.16
C LYS A 204 49.05 17.51 -3.67
N LEU A 205 48.80 17.48 -4.97
CA LEU A 205 48.39 16.27 -5.67
C LEU A 205 49.66 15.44 -5.91
N ILE A 206 49.79 14.31 -5.23
CA ILE A 206 50.88 13.35 -5.40
C ILE A 206 50.32 12.16 -6.19
N SER A 207 51.14 11.51 -7.02
CA SER A 207 50.73 10.29 -7.73
C SER A 207 50.33 9.20 -6.73
N GLY A 208 49.14 8.60 -6.91
CA GLY A 208 48.60 7.54 -6.04
C GLY A 208 47.47 7.93 -5.08
N ILE A 209 46.97 9.18 -5.13
CA ILE A 209 45.80 9.59 -4.34
C ILE A 209 44.52 8.99 -4.93
N LYS A 210 43.85 8.15 -4.15
CA LYS A 210 42.59 7.48 -4.52
C LYS A 210 41.40 8.26 -3.96
N PHE A 211 40.45 8.59 -4.82
CA PHE A 211 39.12 9.08 -4.45
C PHE A 211 38.20 7.88 -4.22
N THR A 212 37.34 7.89 -3.19
CA THR A 212 36.34 6.84 -2.99
C THR A 212 34.94 7.38 -3.27
N ALA A 213 34.28 6.85 -4.30
CA ALA A 213 32.87 7.06 -4.60
C ALA A 213 32.07 5.88 -4.06
N GLU A 214 30.99 6.15 -3.32
CA GLU A 214 29.95 5.16 -3.07
C GLU A 214 28.84 5.33 -4.12
N VAL A 215 28.59 4.30 -4.91
CA VAL A 215 27.57 4.26 -5.95
C VAL A 215 26.57 3.16 -5.67
N GLY A 216 25.27 3.42 -5.86
CA GLY A 216 24.22 2.41 -5.67
C GLY A 216 23.18 2.44 -6.78
N ASN A 217 22.50 1.31 -7.00
CA ASN A 217 21.37 1.21 -7.94
C ASN A 217 20.05 1.72 -7.35
N THR A 218 20.10 2.27 -6.13
CA THR A 218 18.98 2.91 -5.43
C THR A 218 19.47 4.22 -4.81
N SER A 219 18.70 5.28 -5.00
CA SER A 219 18.90 6.54 -4.28
C SER A 219 18.50 6.36 -2.83
N TYR A 220 19.46 6.47 -1.92
CA TYR A 220 19.14 6.66 -0.51
C TYR A 220 18.68 8.11 -0.36
N ALA A 221 17.37 8.34 -0.32
CA ALA A 221 16.85 9.54 0.29
C ALA A 221 17.30 9.51 1.76
N LYS A 222 18.27 10.33 2.13
CA LYS A 222 18.56 10.60 3.53
C LYS A 222 17.27 11.10 4.18
N VAL A 223 16.76 10.34 5.14
CA VAL A 223 15.84 10.81 6.18
C VAL A 223 16.57 11.82 7.06
#